data_AF-F3KDI3-F1
#
_entry.id   AF-F3KDI3-F1
#
_cell.length_a   1.000
_cell.length_b   1.000
_cell.length_c   1.000
_cell.angle_alpha   90.00
_cell.angle_beta   90.00
_cell.angle_gamma   90.00
#
_symmetry.space_group_name_H-M   'P 1'
#
loop_
_entity.id
_entity.type
_entity.pdbx_description
1 polymer ?
#
loop_
_entity_poly.entity_id
_entity_poly.type
_entity_poly.pdbx_seq_one_letter_code
_entity_poly.pdbx_strand_id
1 'polypeptide(L)'
;MQSNSNSAGFFGSLWAITGFSLLILFAIVRLGKIALDSFNYNYQWFHWLALFISVVVMAYSEGYKGFQLKFSPRFAARCRHLRQQPTTCHVILAPLFCMGFFHTTRARKIATFTLTLMILCFIQIAHFLPQPWRGILDLGVVTGLIWGLLSLYVNLIKAFNSKEFSHSPELPDK
;
A
#
# COMPACT_ATOMS: atom_id res chain seq x y z
N MET A 1 -12.14 34.17 -1.33
CA MET A 1 -12.32 32.71 -1.53
C MET A 1 -11.09 31.89 -1.07
N GLN A 2 -10.51 32.17 0.12
CA GLN A 2 -9.32 31.45 0.62
C GLN A 2 -9.62 30.39 1.70
N SER A 3 -10.75 30.51 2.41
CA SER A 3 -11.13 29.59 3.50
C SER A 3 -11.46 28.15 3.03
N ASN A 4 -12.11 27.99 1.87
CA ASN A 4 -12.50 26.66 1.35
C ASN A 4 -11.31 25.78 0.93
N SER A 5 -10.12 26.36 0.68
CA SER A 5 -8.95 25.59 0.26
C SER A 5 -8.42 24.71 1.39
N ASN A 6 -8.26 25.25 2.60
CA ASN A 6 -7.71 24.50 3.73
C ASN A 6 -8.58 23.30 4.15
N SER A 7 -9.90 23.47 4.16
CA SER A 7 -10.83 22.38 4.49
C SER A 7 -10.82 21.30 3.40
N ALA A 8 -10.87 21.68 2.12
CA ALA A 8 -10.86 20.72 1.02
C ALA A 8 -9.56 19.89 0.97
N GLY A 9 -8.40 20.51 1.25
CA GLY A 9 -7.12 19.80 1.32
C GLY A 9 -7.02 18.84 2.50
N PHE A 10 -7.60 19.21 3.65
CA PHE A 10 -7.69 18.31 4.80
C PHE A 10 -8.59 17.12 4.51
N PHE A 11 -9.81 17.35 3.98
CA PHE A 11 -10.73 16.28 3.60
C PHE A 11 -10.15 15.37 2.52
N GLY A 12 -9.47 15.93 1.51
CA GLY A 12 -8.79 15.15 0.48
C GLY A 12 -7.69 14.26 1.04
N SER A 13 -6.88 14.78 1.97
CA SER A 13 -5.83 13.99 2.62
C SER A 13 -6.40 12.86 3.48
N LEU A 14 -7.46 13.16 4.24
CA LEU A 14 -8.16 12.17 5.05
C LEU A 14 -8.78 11.09 4.15
N TRP A 15 -9.44 11.48 3.06
CA TRP A 15 -10.00 10.58 2.06
C TRP A 15 -8.94 9.69 1.42
N ALA A 16 -7.76 10.24 1.08
CA ALA A 16 -6.66 9.44 0.54
C ALA A 16 -6.22 8.35 1.53
N ILE A 17 -5.99 8.73 2.79
CA ILE A 17 -5.54 7.82 3.84
C ILE A 17 -6.61 6.75 4.10
N THR A 18 -7.86 7.14 4.30
CA THR A 18 -8.95 6.19 4.58
C THR A 18 -9.21 5.28 3.39
N GLY A 19 -9.28 5.82 2.17
CA GLY A 19 -9.49 5.04 0.95
C GLY A 19 -8.40 4.00 0.72
N PHE A 20 -7.12 4.38 0.89
CA PHE A 20 -6.02 3.43 0.77
C PHE A 20 -6.02 2.39 1.89
N SER A 21 -6.22 2.80 3.14
CA SER A 21 -6.29 1.89 4.29
C SER A 21 -7.43 0.88 4.13
N LEU A 22 -8.60 1.30 3.64
CA LEU A 22 -9.73 0.39 3.39
C LEU A 22 -9.40 -0.64 2.31
N LEU A 23 -8.72 -0.25 1.23
CA LEU A 23 -8.29 -1.19 0.18
C LEU A 23 -7.31 -2.24 0.73
N ILE A 24 -6.30 -1.82 1.50
CA ILE A 24 -5.33 -2.73 2.11
C ILE A 24 -6.01 -3.61 3.17
N LEU A 25 -6.87 -3.05 4.00
CA LEU A 25 -7.59 -3.80 5.03
C LEU A 25 -8.53 -4.84 4.41
N PHE A 26 -9.22 -4.50 3.33
CA PHE A 26 -10.03 -5.45 2.57
C PHE A 26 -9.17 -6.60 2.02
N ALA A 27 -7.99 -6.30 1.46
CA ALA A 27 -7.07 -7.33 1.00
C ALA A 27 -6.57 -8.23 2.15
N ILE A 28 -6.18 -7.64 3.29
CA ILE A 28 -5.76 -8.36 4.51
C ILE A 28 -6.87 -9.31 4.97
N VAL A 29 -8.11 -8.83 5.08
CA VAL A 29 -9.24 -9.66 5.54
C VAL A 29 -9.55 -10.78 4.54
N ARG A 30 -9.58 -10.47 3.24
CA ARG A 30 -9.89 -11.47 2.19
C ARG A 30 -8.84 -12.56 2.13
N LEU A 31 -7.56 -12.20 2.05
CA LEU A 31 -6.44 -13.15 1.98
C LEU A 31 -6.26 -13.86 3.32
N GLY A 32 -6.40 -13.14 4.43
CA GLY A 32 -6.31 -13.67 5.79
C GLY A 32 -7.29 -14.80 6.06
N LYS A 33 -8.53 -14.72 5.56
CA LYS A 33 -9.50 -15.82 5.68
C LYS A 33 -9.03 -17.09 4.98
N ILE A 34 -8.55 -16.98 3.73
CA ILE A 34 -8.04 -18.11 2.95
C ILE A 34 -6.81 -18.74 3.61
N ALA A 35 -5.96 -17.88 4.17
CA ALA A 35 -4.78 -18.21 4.95
C ALA A 35 -5.11 -18.93 6.26
N LEU A 36 -6.16 -18.49 6.98
CA LEU A 36 -6.59 -19.17 8.20
C LEU A 36 -7.25 -20.51 7.89
N ASP A 37 -8.02 -20.59 6.80
CA ASP A 37 -8.64 -21.83 6.34
C ASP A 37 -7.60 -22.91 6.00
N SER A 38 -6.37 -22.54 5.60
CA SER A 38 -5.35 -23.53 5.29
C SER A 38 -4.90 -24.32 6.51
N PHE A 39 -4.97 -23.76 7.73
CA PHE A 39 -4.63 -24.49 8.96
C PHE A 39 -5.60 -25.65 9.28
N ASN A 40 -6.75 -25.71 8.62
CA ASN A 40 -7.66 -26.87 8.72
C ASN A 40 -7.16 -28.09 7.92
N TYR A 41 -6.09 -27.94 7.13
CA TYR A 41 -5.47 -29.01 6.36
C TYR A 41 -4.23 -29.56 7.09
N ASN A 42 -3.83 -30.79 6.76
CA ASN A 42 -2.69 -31.43 7.41
C ASN A 42 -1.34 -30.81 6.98
N TYR A 43 -0.69 -30.10 7.89
CA TYR A 43 0.65 -29.54 7.66
C TYR A 43 1.74 -30.56 7.95
N GLN A 44 2.39 -31.01 6.88
CA GLN A 44 3.71 -31.65 6.94
C GLN A 44 4.82 -30.66 7.35
N TRP A 45 5.97 -31.15 7.80
CA TRP A 45 7.12 -30.32 8.24
C TRP A 45 7.60 -29.31 7.18
N PHE A 46 7.57 -29.69 5.90
CA PHE A 46 7.99 -28.82 4.80
C PHE A 46 7.00 -27.68 4.55
N HIS A 47 5.72 -27.83 4.88
CA HIS A 47 4.74 -26.75 4.83
C HIS A 47 5.04 -25.67 5.88
N TRP A 48 5.48 -26.08 7.08
CA TRP A 48 5.93 -25.15 8.11
C TRP A 48 7.19 -24.39 7.70
N LEU A 49 8.15 -25.08 7.09
CA LEU A 49 9.34 -24.44 6.55
C LEU A 49 8.99 -23.45 5.43
N ALA A 50 8.13 -23.85 4.49
CA ALA A 50 7.65 -22.98 3.42
C ALA A 50 6.88 -21.76 3.96
N LEU A 51 6.07 -21.96 5.02
CA LEU A 51 5.38 -20.87 5.71
C LEU A 51 6.35 -19.87 6.31
N PHE A 52 7.34 -20.35 7.06
CA PHE A 52 8.37 -19.48 7.64
C PHE A 52 9.10 -18.67 6.56
N ILE A 53 9.54 -19.34 5.48
CA ILE A 53 10.20 -18.68 4.36
C ILE A 53 9.27 -17.65 3.70
N SER A 54 8.02 -18.01 3.42
CA SER A 54 7.01 -17.13 2.83
C SER A 54 6.82 -15.85 3.67
N VAL A 55 6.64 -16.00 4.98
CA VAL A 55 6.48 -14.89 5.92
C VAL A 55 7.70 -13.98 5.92
N VAL A 56 8.92 -14.53 6.02
CA VAL A 56 10.15 -13.74 6.05
C VAL A 56 10.37 -13.00 4.72
N VAL A 57 10.20 -13.69 3.60
CA VAL A 57 10.40 -13.11 2.27
C VAL A 57 9.38 -12.00 2.00
N MET A 58 8.09 -12.21 2.33
CA MET A 58 7.05 -11.20 2.12
C MET A 58 7.17 -10.01 3.08
N ALA A 59 7.50 -10.27 4.35
CA ALA A 59 7.76 -9.20 5.31
C ALA A 59 8.93 -8.29 4.85
N TYR A 60 10.00 -8.88 4.33
CA TYR A 60 11.15 -8.13 3.84
C TYR A 60 10.88 -7.43 2.50
N SER A 61 10.38 -8.18 1.50
CA SER A 61 10.23 -7.68 0.12
C SER A 61 9.07 -6.70 -0.01
N GLU A 62 7.88 -7.06 0.47
CA GLU A 62 6.71 -6.21 0.42
C GLU A 62 6.70 -5.23 1.59
N GLY A 63 6.76 -5.72 2.83
CA GLY A 63 6.63 -4.88 4.03
C GLY A 63 7.74 -3.82 4.15
N TYR A 64 8.99 -4.26 4.23
CA TYR A 64 10.13 -3.36 4.44
C TYR A 64 10.57 -2.63 3.16
N LYS A 65 10.95 -3.37 2.12
CA LYS A 65 11.52 -2.78 0.90
C LYS A 65 10.46 -2.11 0.01
N GLY A 66 9.26 -2.69 -0.08
CA GLY A 66 8.15 -2.19 -0.87
C GLY A 66 7.43 -1.04 -0.18
N PHE A 67 6.79 -1.31 0.95
CA PHE A 67 5.98 -0.33 1.66
C PHE A 67 6.84 0.68 2.41
N GLN A 68 7.61 0.23 3.41
CA GLN A 68 8.27 1.13 4.34
C GLN A 68 9.30 2.06 3.68
N LEU A 69 10.15 1.54 2.80
CA LEU A 69 11.20 2.35 2.17
C LEU A 69 10.72 3.14 0.94
N LYS A 70 9.78 2.60 0.14
CA LYS A 70 9.44 3.18 -1.16
C LYS A 70 8.05 3.81 -1.22
N PHE A 71 7.02 3.14 -0.74
CA PHE A 71 5.63 3.60 -0.91
C PHE A 71 5.21 4.57 0.21
N SER A 72 5.33 4.16 1.47
CA SER A 72 4.88 4.89 2.65
C SER A 72 5.39 6.33 2.75
N PRO A 73 6.70 6.63 2.60
CA PRO A 73 7.18 8.01 2.65
C PRO A 73 6.63 8.86 1.50
N ARG A 74 6.54 8.31 0.28
CA ARG A 74 6.03 9.04 -0.89
C ARG A 74 4.52 9.31 -0.78
N PHE A 75 3.74 8.34 -0.33
CA PHE A 75 2.32 8.50 -0.09
C PHE A 75 2.08 9.63 0.92
N ALA A 76 2.86 9.64 2.02
CA ALA A 76 2.77 10.68 3.03
C ALA A 76 3.16 12.07 2.48
N ALA A 77 4.18 12.17 1.63
CA ALA A 77 4.54 13.41 0.94
C ALA A 77 3.41 13.91 0.03
N ARG A 78 2.74 13.01 -0.71
CA ARG A 78 1.60 13.36 -1.58
C ARG A 78 0.37 13.81 -0.80
N CYS A 79 0.06 13.17 0.33
CA CYS A 79 -0.99 13.65 1.23
C CYS A 79 -0.68 15.06 1.74
N ARG A 80 0.56 15.32 2.13
CA ARG A 80 0.98 16.67 2.56
C ARG A 80 0.86 17.70 1.42
N HIS A 81 1.23 17.33 0.19
CA HIS A 81 1.08 18.21 -0.97
C HIS A 81 -0.40 18.51 -1.27
N LEU A 82 -1.27 17.50 -1.25
CA LEU A 82 -2.71 17.67 -1.46
C LEU A 82 -3.34 18.60 -0.41
N ARG A 83 -2.85 18.54 0.84
CA ARG A 83 -3.27 19.46 1.90
C ARG A 83 -2.87 20.92 1.63
N GLN A 84 -1.71 21.15 1.02
CA GLN A 84 -1.18 22.49 0.75
C GLN A 84 -1.72 23.10 -0.55
N GLN A 85 -1.95 22.30 -1.59
CA GLN A 85 -2.43 22.75 -2.90
C GLN A 85 -3.62 21.91 -3.37
N PRO A 86 -4.80 22.10 -2.76
CA PRO A 86 -5.98 21.30 -3.06
C PRO A 86 -6.56 21.70 -4.41
N THR A 87 -6.71 20.71 -5.28
CA THR A 87 -7.37 20.83 -6.58
C THR A 87 -8.57 19.90 -6.59
N THR A 88 -9.75 20.37 -7.02
CA THR A 88 -11.03 19.63 -6.87
C THR A 88 -10.97 18.21 -7.44
N CYS A 89 -10.33 18.04 -8.61
CA CYS A 89 -10.15 16.72 -9.22
C CYS A 89 -9.23 15.81 -8.38
N HIS A 90 -8.17 16.36 -7.78
CA HIS A 90 -7.26 15.60 -6.91
C HIS A 90 -7.90 15.24 -5.57
N VAL A 91 -8.85 16.02 -5.06
CA VAL A 91 -9.58 15.71 -3.82
C VAL A 91 -10.56 14.55 -4.03
N ILE A 92 -11.30 14.52 -5.15
CA ILE A 92 -12.22 13.41 -5.45
C ILE A 92 -11.44 12.09 -5.65
N LEU A 93 -10.34 12.15 -6.39
CA LEU A 93 -9.48 11.01 -6.69
C LEU A 93 -8.27 10.89 -5.74
N ALA A 94 -8.39 11.42 -4.51
CA ALA A 94 -7.26 11.55 -3.60
C ALA A 94 -6.51 10.24 -3.30
N PRO A 95 -7.16 9.08 -3.09
CA PRO A 95 -6.45 7.82 -2.88
C PRO A 95 -5.59 7.45 -4.10
N LEU A 96 -6.15 7.55 -5.31
CA LEU A 96 -5.47 7.24 -6.57
C LEU A 96 -4.34 8.23 -6.86
N PHE A 97 -4.55 9.50 -6.53
CA PHE A 97 -3.52 10.53 -6.61
C PHE A 97 -2.35 10.20 -5.67
N CYS A 98 -2.61 9.95 -4.38
CA CYS A 98 -1.55 9.66 -3.42
C CYS A 98 -0.81 8.35 -3.72
N MET A 99 -1.45 7.38 -4.38
CA MET A 99 -0.80 6.15 -4.87
C MET A 99 0.14 6.38 -6.08
N GLY A 100 -0.02 7.47 -6.82
CA GLY A 100 0.83 7.77 -7.99
C GLY A 100 0.26 7.36 -9.33
N PHE A 101 -1.07 7.25 -9.49
CA PHE A 101 -1.69 6.90 -10.78
C PHE A 101 -1.77 8.10 -11.75
N PHE A 102 -1.99 9.31 -11.23
CA PHE A 102 -2.16 10.52 -12.01
C PHE A 102 -1.26 11.66 -11.49
N HIS A 103 -0.97 12.63 -12.36
CA HIS A 103 -0.13 13.79 -12.08
C HIS A 103 1.21 13.42 -11.40
N THR A 104 1.96 12.54 -12.07
CA THR A 104 3.27 12.06 -11.64
C THR A 104 4.21 11.96 -12.84
N THR A 105 5.50 11.74 -12.61
CA THR A 105 6.49 11.57 -13.68
C THR A 105 6.19 10.33 -14.53
N ARG A 106 6.64 10.32 -15.80
CA ARG A 106 6.41 9.18 -16.71
C ARG A 106 6.98 7.87 -16.14
N ALA A 107 8.17 7.93 -15.55
CA ALA A 107 8.80 6.79 -14.89
C ALA A 107 7.94 6.22 -13.75
N ARG A 108 7.33 7.10 -12.94
CA ARG A 108 6.47 6.68 -11.83
C ARG A 108 5.15 6.11 -12.31
N LYS A 109 4.55 6.69 -13.35
CA LYS A 109 3.34 6.13 -13.96
C LYS A 109 3.60 4.71 -14.44
N ILE A 110 4.69 4.48 -15.18
CA ILE A 110 5.10 3.13 -15.62
C ILE A 110 5.29 2.21 -14.41
N ALA A 111 6.04 2.63 -13.39
CA ALA A 111 6.27 1.82 -12.20
C ALA A 111 4.98 1.42 -11.47
N THR A 112 4.01 2.34 -11.33
CA THR A 112 2.72 2.06 -10.69
C THR A 112 1.91 1.06 -11.51
N PHE A 113 1.78 1.25 -12.83
CA PHE A 113 1.06 0.31 -13.70
C PHE A 113 1.73 -1.06 -13.75
N THR A 114 3.05 -1.12 -13.85
CA THR A 114 3.81 -2.38 -13.81
C THR A 114 3.63 -3.08 -12.47
N LEU A 115 3.68 -2.36 -11.35
CA LEU A 115 3.45 -2.93 -10.03
C LEU A 115 2.02 -3.49 -9.89
N THR A 116 1.01 -2.74 -10.34
CA THR A 116 -0.38 -3.21 -10.31
C THR A 116 -0.55 -4.46 -11.18
N LEU A 117 -0.01 -4.47 -12.39
CA LEU A 117 -0.06 -5.63 -13.28
C LEU A 117 0.63 -6.84 -12.64
N MET A 118 1.82 -6.65 -12.06
CA MET A 118 2.56 -7.69 -11.37
C MET A 118 1.75 -8.29 -10.21
N ILE A 119 1.11 -7.47 -9.38
CA ILE A 119 0.24 -7.94 -8.28
C ILE A 119 -0.95 -8.74 -8.83
N LEU A 120 -1.61 -8.26 -9.89
CA LEU A 120 -2.72 -8.98 -10.52
C LEU A 120 -2.29 -10.34 -11.06
N CYS A 121 -1.16 -10.40 -11.78
CA CYS A 121 -0.59 -11.66 -12.25
C CYS A 121 -0.22 -12.59 -11.09
N PHE A 122 0.37 -12.06 -10.02
CA PHE A 122 0.74 -12.82 -8.84
C PHE A 122 -0.50 -13.43 -8.14
N ILE A 123 -1.56 -12.65 -7.95
CA ILE A 123 -2.83 -13.14 -7.38
C ILE A 123 -3.43 -14.23 -8.29
N GLN A 124 -3.37 -14.05 -9.62
CA GLN A 124 -3.89 -15.04 -10.55
C GLN A 124 -3.10 -16.36 -10.48
N ILE A 125 -1.77 -16.29 -10.39
CA ILE A 125 -0.91 -17.48 -10.21
C ILE A 125 -1.21 -18.15 -8.86
N ALA A 126 -1.31 -17.37 -7.78
CA ALA A 126 -1.63 -17.87 -6.45
C ALA A 126 -2.99 -18.58 -6.41
N HIS A 127 -3.95 -18.18 -7.25
CA HIS A 127 -5.26 -18.82 -7.34
C HIS A 127 -5.20 -20.28 -7.81
N PHE A 128 -4.19 -20.64 -8.62
CA PHE A 128 -4.01 -22.01 -9.11
C PHE A 128 -3.32 -22.94 -8.10
N LEU A 129 -2.84 -22.40 -6.97
CA LEU A 129 -2.21 -23.21 -5.92
C LEU A 129 -3.28 -23.96 -5.10
N PRO A 130 -3.14 -25.28 -4.90
CA PRO A 130 -4.01 -26.01 -3.99
C PRO A 130 -3.75 -25.61 -2.53
N GLN A 131 -4.72 -25.87 -1.65
CA GLN A 131 -4.47 -25.79 -0.21
C GLN A 131 -3.55 -26.94 0.22
N PRO A 132 -2.61 -26.73 1.16
CA PRO A 132 -2.40 -25.52 1.98
C PRO A 132 -1.44 -24.48 1.37
N TRP A 133 -0.87 -24.73 0.18
CA TRP A 133 0.16 -23.87 -0.44
C TRP A 133 -0.32 -22.44 -0.70
N ARG A 134 -1.57 -22.29 -1.15
CA ARG A 134 -2.18 -20.97 -1.31
C ARG A 134 -2.25 -20.21 0.02
N GLY A 135 -2.73 -20.85 1.09
CA GLY A 135 -2.80 -20.20 2.40
C GLY A 135 -1.42 -19.84 2.97
N ILE A 136 -0.40 -20.66 2.72
CA ILE A 136 1.00 -20.36 3.09
C ILE A 136 1.51 -19.10 2.40
N LEU A 137 1.24 -18.96 1.11
CA LEU A 137 1.61 -17.77 0.35
C LEU A 137 0.81 -16.54 0.82
N ASP A 138 -0.52 -16.69 0.94
CA ASP A 138 -1.42 -15.61 1.37
C ASP A 138 -1.09 -15.11 2.79
N LEU A 139 -0.66 -15.98 3.72
CA LEU A 139 -0.17 -15.59 5.05
C LEU A 139 1.07 -14.69 4.99
N GLY A 140 2.00 -15.01 4.10
CA GLY A 140 3.17 -14.17 3.86
C GLY A 140 2.76 -12.78 3.37
N VAL A 141 1.91 -12.72 2.34
CA VAL A 141 1.41 -11.46 1.77
C VAL A 141 0.68 -10.63 2.83
N VAL A 142 -0.22 -11.25 3.61
CA VAL A 142 -0.94 -10.60 4.70
C VAL A 142 0.03 -9.97 5.72
N THR A 143 1.10 -10.68 6.06
CA THR A 143 2.14 -10.15 6.95
C THR A 143 2.81 -8.91 6.37
N GLY A 144 3.17 -8.96 5.08
CA GLY A 144 3.74 -7.82 4.35
C GLY A 144 2.79 -6.62 4.29
N LEU A 145 1.50 -6.86 4.05
CA LEU A 145 0.47 -5.81 4.00
C LEU A 145 0.21 -5.17 5.37
N ILE A 146 0.17 -5.96 6.45
CA ILE A 146 0.04 -5.44 7.83
C ILE A 146 1.23 -4.55 8.16
N TRP A 147 2.45 -5.02 7.90
CA TRP A 147 3.67 -4.22 8.06
C TRP A 147 3.59 -2.94 7.24
N GLY A 148 3.15 -3.06 5.98
CA GLY A 148 3.02 -1.93 5.07
C GLY A 148 2.07 -0.87 5.60
N LEU A 149 0.89 -1.27 6.07
CA LEU A 149 -0.11 -0.39 6.67
C LEU A 149 0.43 0.31 7.93
N LEU A 150 1.12 -0.42 8.81
CA LEU A 150 1.76 0.18 9.99
C LEU A 150 2.83 1.20 9.61
N SER A 151 3.70 0.85 8.66
CA SER A 151 4.75 1.74 8.17
C SER A 151 4.18 3.01 7.52
N LEU A 152 3.02 2.91 6.88
CA LEU A 152 2.31 4.04 6.30
C LEU A 152 1.89 5.02 7.39
N TYR A 153 1.22 4.54 8.44
CA TYR A 153 0.79 5.39 9.55
C TYR A 153 1.97 6.08 10.24
N VAL A 154 3.07 5.35 10.47
CA VAL A 154 4.30 5.94 11.02
C VAL A 154 4.83 7.08 10.14
N ASN A 155 4.87 6.89 8.81
CA ASN A 155 5.32 7.92 7.88
C ASN A 155 4.33 9.09 7.76
N LEU A 156 3.02 8.85 7.86
CA LEU A 156 2.00 9.91 7.88
C LEU A 156 2.15 10.80 9.11
N ILE A 157 2.33 10.19 10.29
CA ILE A 157 2.57 10.93 11.54
C ILE A 157 3.83 11.80 11.41
N LYS A 158 4.92 11.23 10.90
CA LYS A 158 6.16 11.99 10.63
C LYS A 158 5.92 13.13 9.64
N ALA A 159 5.25 12.87 8.52
CA ALA A 159 5.03 13.88 7.48
C ALA A 159 4.19 15.06 7.93
N PHE A 160 3.21 14.85 8.83
CA PHE A 160 2.38 15.92 9.37
C PHE A 160 2.99 16.65 10.57
N ASN A 161 3.84 16.00 11.37
CA ASN A 161 4.46 16.61 12.55
C ASN A 161 5.80 17.29 12.25
N SER A 162 6.54 16.84 11.25
CA SER A 162 7.84 17.42 10.89
C SER A 162 7.67 18.69 10.05
N LYS A 163 8.31 19.80 10.45
CA LYS A 163 8.33 21.05 9.66
C LYS A 163 8.94 20.84 8.27
N GLU A 164 9.93 19.95 8.16
CA GLU A 164 10.54 19.51 6.91
C GLU A 164 10.34 18.00 6.73
N PHE A 165 9.57 17.62 5.70
CA PHE A 165 9.49 16.22 5.26
C PHE A 165 10.11 16.18 3.86
N SER A 166 11.42 15.91 3.82
CA SER A 166 12.28 16.04 2.64
C SER A 166 12.17 14.86 1.65
N HIS A 167 10.99 14.25 1.53
CA HIS A 167 10.72 13.27 0.48
C HIS A 167 10.04 13.94 -0.71
N SER A 168 10.65 13.82 -1.89
CA SER A 168 10.10 14.39 -3.12
C SER A 168 8.73 13.78 -3.43
N PRO A 169 7.69 14.61 -3.69
CA PRO A 169 6.38 14.13 -4.12
C PRO A 169 6.37 13.62 -5.58
N GLU A 170 7.50 13.71 -6.30
CA GLU A 170 7.69 13.26 -7.69
C GLU A 170 6.54 13.77 -8.61
N LEU A 171 6.33 15.08 -8.56
CA LEU A 171 5.44 15.81 -9.47
C LEU A 171 6.21 16.13 -10.77
N PRO A 172 5.55 16.13 -11.94
CA PRO A 172 6.21 16.56 -13.18
C PRO A 172 6.65 18.03 -13.06
N ASP A 173 7.87 18.33 -13.53
CA ASP A 173 8.29 19.72 -13.75
C ASP A 173 7.37 20.35 -14.80
N LYS A 174 7.02 21.62 -14.57
CA LYS A 174 6.11 22.40 -15.43
C LYS A 174 6.56 22.40 -16.89
#